data_AF-A0A6H1KBZ9-F1
#
_entry.id   AF-A0A6H1KBZ9-F1
#
_cell.length_a   1.000
_cell.length_b   1.000
_cell.length_c   1.000
_cell.angle_alpha   90.00
_cell.angle_beta   90.00
_cell.angle_gamma   90.00
#
_symmetry.space_group_name_H-M   'P 1'
#
loop_
_entity.id
_entity.type
_entity.pdbx_description
1 polymer ?
#
loop_
_entity_poly.entity_id
_entity_poly.type
_entity_poly.pdbx_seq_one_letter_code
_entity_poly.pdbx_strand_id
1 'polypeptide(L)'
;MRWLPVAYVAFVLLLETVTPTPWAVSFLLIALPVIAAYSLGPVLVAAATVFAVLLEGVLAGTPCCTGHNIHMLWENHHVAAYVATGLVGVLGVALAAHRRRQEQYLVRARSVAEALMRTLLRPVPHRVGRLLAAGLYRSGEVGTMVGGDLYDLRATPAGERAIIGDVRGKGLQAVRTVADILGSFREAVHEPGELPAVAARMERRMAREAEELPDDELFVTAALIEYDAAAQRVTIINHGHIEPVLISRGEVTPLIGPPALPLGLGALADEEPVAYTHPFTCGDVLLLCTDGVIEARDHNGAFYPLLDRLRDRFGDRPAPGPADVIDFLNTDLPRHTRVFHDDVALLALAPDGGGGGGA
;
A
#
# COMPACT_ATOMS: atom_id res chain seq x y z
N MET A 1 9.55 -20.78 10.64
CA MET A 1 11.00 -20.81 10.97
C MET A 1 11.35 -20.89 12.46
N ARG A 2 10.41 -20.74 13.40
CA ARG A 2 10.71 -20.77 14.87
C ARG A 2 11.33 -22.06 15.42
N TRP A 3 11.34 -23.14 14.64
CA TRP A 3 11.83 -24.46 15.01
C TRP A 3 13.32 -24.66 14.66
N LEU A 4 13.91 -23.73 13.89
CA LEU A 4 15.31 -23.81 13.43
C LEU A 4 16.32 -23.95 14.59
N PRO A 5 16.21 -23.20 15.71
CA PRO A 5 17.16 -23.35 16.82
C PRO A 5 17.11 -24.75 17.44
N VAL A 6 15.91 -25.34 17.57
CA VAL A 6 15.72 -26.68 18.13
C VAL A 6 16.28 -27.74 17.18
N ALA A 7 16.00 -27.62 15.89
CA ALA A 7 16.55 -28.51 14.87
C ALA A 7 18.10 -28.45 14.83
N TYR A 8 18.67 -27.27 15.00
CA TYR A 8 20.13 -27.09 15.06
C TYR A 8 20.75 -27.80 16.27
N VAL A 9 20.16 -27.67 17.46
CA VAL A 9 20.65 -28.40 18.65
C VAL A 9 20.56 -29.91 18.46
N ALA A 10 19.45 -30.41 17.92
CA ALA A 10 19.30 -31.84 17.63
C ALA A 10 20.36 -32.35 16.64
N PHE A 11 20.69 -31.54 15.63
CA PHE A 11 21.76 -31.85 14.67
C PHE A 11 23.14 -31.90 15.36
N VAL A 12 23.46 -30.94 16.22
CA VAL A 12 24.75 -30.92 16.96
C VAL A 12 24.86 -32.15 17.87
N LEU A 13 23.80 -32.50 18.60
CA LEU A 13 23.78 -33.69 19.47
C LEU A 13 23.93 -34.99 18.68
N LEU A 14 23.32 -35.10 17.50
CA LEU A 14 23.49 -36.26 16.63
C LEU A 14 24.92 -36.35 16.10
N LEU A 15 25.52 -35.23 15.70
CA LEU A 15 26.90 -35.19 15.21
C LEU A 15 27.90 -35.63 16.30
N GLU A 16 27.65 -35.25 17.54
CA GLU A 16 28.47 -35.67 18.69
C GLU A 16 28.49 -37.20 18.87
N THR A 17 27.38 -37.90 18.61
CA THR A 17 27.34 -39.37 18.71
C THR A 17 28.15 -40.12 17.63
N VAL A 18 28.41 -39.46 16.50
CA VAL A 18 29.05 -40.07 15.32
C VAL A 18 30.53 -39.69 15.21
N THR A 19 30.95 -38.60 15.85
CA THR A 19 32.29 -38.04 15.69
C THR A 19 33.30 -38.69 16.67
N PRO A 20 34.51 -39.08 16.23
CA PRO A 20 35.54 -39.61 17.11
C PRO A 20 35.94 -38.63 18.23
N THR A 21 36.37 -39.19 19.37
CA THR A 21 36.62 -38.50 20.65
C THR A 21 37.60 -37.31 20.70
N PRO A 22 38.55 -37.07 19.76
CA PRO A 22 39.45 -35.92 19.89
C PRO A 22 38.85 -34.58 19.42
N TRP A 23 37.63 -34.54 18.88
CA TRP A 23 37.03 -33.32 18.32
C TRP A 23 35.86 -32.85 19.17
N ALA A 24 35.99 -31.69 19.81
CA ALA A 24 34.91 -31.09 20.58
C ALA A 24 33.83 -30.50 19.65
N VAL A 25 32.81 -31.28 19.34
CA VAL A 25 31.65 -30.86 18.51
C VAL A 25 30.83 -29.75 19.20
N SER A 26 30.97 -29.61 20.53
CA SER A 26 30.31 -28.59 21.34
C SER A 26 30.59 -27.14 20.90
N PHE A 27 31.75 -26.86 20.27
CA PHE A 27 32.05 -25.53 19.72
C PHE A 27 31.06 -25.05 18.66
N LEU A 28 30.31 -25.95 18.01
CA LEU A 28 29.27 -25.58 17.04
C LEU A 28 28.07 -24.90 17.71
N LEU A 29 27.90 -25.01 19.03
CA LEU A 29 26.81 -24.35 19.76
C LEU A 29 26.93 -22.82 19.75
N ILE A 30 28.09 -22.26 19.41
CA ILE A 30 28.29 -20.82 19.18
C ILE A 30 27.35 -20.24 18.12
N ALA A 31 26.87 -21.04 17.16
CA ALA A 31 25.95 -20.58 16.13
C ALA A 31 24.49 -20.53 16.62
N LEU A 32 24.15 -21.18 17.74
CA LEU A 32 22.78 -21.25 18.25
C LEU A 32 22.19 -19.85 18.55
N PRO A 33 22.90 -18.93 19.22
CA PRO A 33 22.38 -17.57 19.43
C PRO A 33 22.13 -16.81 18.14
N VAL A 34 22.92 -17.04 17.08
CA VAL A 34 22.74 -16.38 15.77
C VAL A 34 21.48 -16.89 15.07
N ILE A 35 21.27 -18.21 15.07
CA ILE A 35 20.08 -18.85 14.48
C ILE A 35 18.82 -18.45 15.27
N ALA A 36 18.92 -18.41 16.60
CA ALA A 36 17.87 -17.90 17.47
C ALA A 36 17.60 -16.42 17.19
N ALA A 37 18.64 -15.61 17.02
CA ALA A 37 18.51 -14.19 16.74
C ALA A 37 17.69 -13.96 15.49
N TYR A 38 17.88 -14.73 14.42
CA TYR A 38 17.12 -14.58 13.16
C TYR A 38 15.60 -14.73 13.33
N SER A 39 15.13 -15.63 14.22
CA SER A 39 13.72 -16.05 14.25
C SER A 39 12.97 -15.77 15.55
N LEU A 40 13.69 -15.44 16.64
CA LEU A 40 13.14 -15.26 17.98
C LEU A 40 13.39 -13.83 18.51
N GLY A 41 12.68 -13.47 19.58
CA GLY A 41 12.86 -12.18 20.25
C GLY A 41 14.11 -12.16 21.15
N PRO A 42 14.61 -10.97 21.54
CA PRO A 42 15.88 -10.82 22.27
C PRO A 42 15.94 -11.62 23.58
N VAL A 43 14.82 -11.72 24.31
CA VAL A 43 14.74 -12.52 25.55
C VAL A 43 14.98 -14.02 25.28
N LEU A 44 14.42 -14.54 24.19
CA LEU A 44 14.60 -15.95 23.82
C LEU A 44 16.01 -16.22 23.28
N VAL A 45 16.64 -15.25 22.63
CA VAL A 45 18.05 -15.35 22.21
C VAL A 45 18.98 -15.40 23.41
N ALA A 46 18.73 -14.56 24.43
CA ALA A 46 19.47 -14.60 25.68
C ALA A 46 19.31 -15.97 26.37
N ALA A 47 18.07 -16.48 26.43
CA ALA A 47 17.80 -17.82 26.98
C ALA A 47 18.51 -18.93 26.19
N ALA A 48 18.50 -18.87 24.85
CA ALA A 48 19.20 -19.82 23.99
C ALA A 48 20.73 -19.74 24.14
N THR A 49 21.28 -18.55 24.40
CA THR A 49 22.71 -18.35 24.67
C THR A 49 23.10 -18.98 26.00
N VAL A 50 22.33 -18.72 27.06
CA VAL A 50 22.56 -19.34 28.38
C VAL A 50 22.47 -20.86 28.26
N PHE A 51 21.48 -21.37 27.52
CA PHE A 51 21.34 -22.79 27.24
C PHE A 51 22.54 -23.35 26.48
N ALA A 52 23.04 -22.66 25.45
CA ALA A 52 24.22 -23.07 24.68
C ALA A 52 25.46 -23.20 25.59
N VAL A 53 25.76 -22.18 26.39
CA VAL A 53 26.91 -22.18 27.31
C VAL A 53 26.78 -23.27 28.37
N LEU A 54 25.58 -23.48 28.93
CA LEU A 54 25.34 -24.56 29.88
C LEU A 54 25.52 -25.93 29.23
N LEU A 55 25.02 -26.11 28.00
CA LEU A 55 25.16 -27.36 27.27
C LEU A 55 26.62 -27.62 26.89
N GLU A 56 27.37 -26.62 26.41
CA GLU A 56 28.82 -26.73 26.18
C GLU A 56 29.54 -27.18 27.46
N GLY A 57 29.19 -26.60 28.61
CA GLY A 57 29.74 -26.98 29.92
C GLY A 57 29.37 -28.40 30.34
N VAL A 58 28.13 -28.83 30.11
CA VAL A 58 27.71 -30.21 30.37
C VAL A 58 28.50 -31.18 29.49
N LEU A 59 28.59 -30.93 28.19
CA LEU A 59 29.31 -31.80 27.24
C LEU A 59 30.81 -31.87 27.54
N ALA A 60 31.43 -30.75 27.96
CA ALA A 60 32.82 -30.73 28.39
C ALA A 60 33.04 -31.41 29.76
N GLY A 61 32.02 -31.42 30.62
CA GLY A 61 32.10 -31.88 32.00
C GLY A 61 31.49 -33.25 32.29
N THR A 62 30.79 -33.89 31.34
CA THR A 62 30.11 -35.18 31.57
C THR A 62 31.07 -36.36 31.52
N PRO A 63 31.33 -37.05 32.65
CA PRO A 63 32.16 -38.24 32.69
C PRO A 63 31.46 -39.50 32.15
N CYS A 64 30.14 -39.47 31.90
CA CYS A 64 29.33 -40.68 31.70
C CYS A 64 29.58 -41.45 30.39
N CYS A 65 30.21 -40.82 29.38
CA CYS A 65 30.50 -41.50 28.10
C CYS A 65 31.98 -41.40 27.66
N THR A 66 32.78 -40.51 28.25
CA THR A 66 34.17 -40.26 27.80
C THR A 66 35.23 -40.27 28.91
N GLY A 67 34.86 -40.40 30.19
CA GLY A 67 35.83 -40.59 31.29
C GLY A 67 36.68 -39.35 31.66
N HIS A 68 36.25 -38.14 31.28
CA HIS A 68 37.00 -36.91 31.56
C HIS A 68 36.80 -36.39 32.99
N ASN A 69 37.88 -35.85 33.59
CA ASN A 69 37.88 -35.26 34.92
C ASN A 69 37.24 -33.85 34.91
N ILE A 70 36.56 -33.48 36.00
CA ILE A 70 35.90 -32.16 36.20
C ILE A 70 36.87 -30.97 36.00
N HIS A 71 38.17 -31.18 36.13
CA HIS A 71 39.22 -30.17 35.90
C HIS A 71 39.30 -29.67 34.44
N MET A 72 38.75 -30.39 33.46
CA MET A 72 38.78 -30.01 32.04
C MET A 72 37.85 -28.84 31.69
N LEU A 73 36.85 -28.56 32.54
CA LEU A 73 35.95 -27.40 32.39
C LEU A 73 36.70 -26.05 32.38
N TRP A 74 37.89 -26.02 32.96
CA TRP A 74 38.74 -24.84 33.10
C TRP A 74 39.93 -24.84 32.16
N GLU A 75 40.01 -25.78 31.21
CA GLU A 75 41.02 -25.70 30.15
C GLU A 75 40.77 -24.49 29.26
N ASN A 76 41.86 -23.82 28.88
CA ASN A 76 41.82 -22.55 28.14
C ASN A 76 40.96 -22.61 26.88
N HIS A 77 40.89 -23.76 26.20
CA HIS A 77 40.11 -23.92 24.98
C HIS A 77 38.60 -23.90 25.25
N HIS A 78 38.12 -24.56 26.31
CA HIS A 78 36.70 -24.55 26.71
C HIS A 78 36.27 -23.19 27.26
N VAL A 79 37.12 -22.56 28.08
CA VAL A 79 36.85 -21.20 28.58
C VAL A 79 36.75 -20.21 27.41
N ALA A 80 37.64 -20.32 26.41
CA ALA A 80 37.55 -19.50 25.20
C ALA A 80 36.26 -19.76 24.41
N ALA A 81 35.77 -21.01 24.36
CA ALA A 81 34.49 -21.37 23.74
C ALA A 81 33.32 -20.66 24.43
N TYR A 82 33.21 -20.78 25.75
CA TYR A 82 32.12 -20.18 26.52
C TYR A 82 32.10 -18.65 26.39
N VAL A 83 33.29 -18.03 26.43
CA VAL A 83 33.44 -16.57 26.25
C VAL A 83 33.02 -16.17 24.84
N ALA A 84 33.44 -16.92 23.82
CA ALA A 84 33.05 -16.66 22.43
C ALA A 84 31.53 -16.81 22.23
N THR A 85 30.91 -17.88 22.75
CA THR A 85 29.46 -18.09 22.72
C THR A 85 28.70 -17.00 23.48
N GLY A 86 29.22 -16.56 24.62
CA GLY A 86 28.68 -15.42 25.36
C GLY A 86 28.71 -14.11 24.55
N LEU A 87 29.86 -13.78 23.93
CA LEU A 87 30.01 -12.60 23.09
C LEU A 87 29.08 -12.62 21.87
N VAL A 88 29.02 -13.76 21.17
CA VAL A 88 28.12 -13.96 20.03
C VAL A 88 26.66 -13.87 20.47
N GLY A 89 26.32 -14.37 21.65
CA GLY A 89 24.99 -14.25 22.23
C GLY A 89 24.60 -12.81 22.54
N VAL A 90 25.51 -12.01 23.13
CA VAL A 90 25.28 -10.58 23.35
C VAL A 90 25.01 -9.85 22.03
N LEU A 91 25.82 -10.13 20.99
CA LEU A 91 25.60 -9.56 19.66
C LEU A 91 24.27 -10.03 19.04
N GLY A 92 23.93 -11.31 19.21
CA GLY A 92 22.65 -11.88 18.76
C GLY A 92 21.45 -11.23 19.43
N VAL A 93 21.51 -10.97 20.73
CA VAL A 93 20.48 -10.22 21.48
C VAL A 93 20.37 -8.80 20.96
N ALA A 94 21.50 -8.11 20.73
CA ALA A 94 21.51 -6.76 20.17
C ALA A 94 20.88 -6.71 18.77
N LEU A 95 21.22 -7.68 17.89
CA LEU A 95 20.63 -7.80 16.56
C LEU A 95 19.13 -8.08 16.60
N ALA A 96 18.69 -9.01 17.46
CA ALA A 96 17.27 -9.31 17.62
C ALA A 96 16.49 -8.13 18.21
N ALA A 97 17.10 -7.35 19.11
CA ALA A 97 16.53 -6.12 19.64
C ALA A 97 16.44 -5.04 18.55
N HIS A 98 17.48 -4.87 17.74
CA HIS A 98 17.49 -3.92 16.63
C HIS A 98 16.42 -4.26 15.58
N ARG A 99 16.36 -5.51 15.12
CA ARG A 99 15.31 -5.98 14.19
C ARG A 99 13.92 -5.71 14.76
N ARG A 100 13.67 -6.08 16.02
CA ARG A 100 12.34 -5.88 16.63
C ARG A 100 11.97 -4.41 16.74
N ARG A 101 12.94 -3.51 17.00
CA ARG A 101 12.71 -2.06 17.00
C ARG A 101 12.37 -1.55 15.60
N GLN A 102 13.07 -2.02 14.57
CA GLN A 102 12.77 -1.66 13.17
C GLN A 102 11.37 -2.15 12.75
N GLU A 103 11.03 -3.41 13.04
CA GLU A 103 9.69 -3.97 12.79
C GLU A 103 8.61 -3.12 13.48
N GLN A 104 8.82 -2.75 14.75
CA GLN A 104 7.88 -1.88 15.48
C GLN A 104 7.78 -0.47 14.91
N TYR A 105 8.89 0.11 14.46
CA TYR A 105 8.90 1.42 13.81
C TYR A 105 8.08 1.39 12.52
N LEU A 106 8.27 0.37 11.69
CA LEU A 106 7.50 0.19 10.44
C LEU A 106 6.00 0.02 10.71
N VAL A 107 5.61 -0.79 11.70
CA VAL A 107 4.21 -0.97 12.08
C VAL A 107 3.59 0.34 12.57
N ARG A 108 4.32 1.12 13.39
CA ARG A 108 3.83 2.43 13.87
C ARG A 108 3.70 3.43 12.74
N ALA A 109 4.73 3.56 11.89
CA ALA A 109 4.70 4.47 10.75
C ALA A 109 3.52 4.15 9.82
N ARG A 110 3.26 2.87 9.53
CA ARG A 110 2.08 2.42 8.77
C ARG A 110 0.77 2.83 9.45
N SER A 111 0.61 2.56 10.74
CA SER A 111 -0.63 2.91 11.46
C SER A 111 -0.91 4.42 11.47
N VAL A 112 0.13 5.26 11.57
CA VAL A 112 0.00 6.72 11.52
C VAL A 112 -0.39 7.17 10.12
N ALA A 113 0.27 6.64 9.09
CA ALA A 113 -0.04 6.96 7.71
C ALA A 113 -1.47 6.53 7.33
N GLU A 114 -1.96 5.36 7.78
CA GLU A 114 -3.34 4.92 7.56
C GLU A 114 -4.34 5.86 8.26
N ALA A 115 -4.03 6.29 9.48
CA ALA A 115 -4.85 7.25 10.21
C ALA A 115 -4.88 8.62 9.50
N LEU A 116 -3.75 9.11 9.00
CA LEU A 116 -3.67 10.34 8.22
C LEU A 116 -4.49 10.23 6.94
N MET A 117 -4.34 9.14 6.17
CA MET A 117 -5.11 8.94 4.94
C MET A 117 -6.62 8.92 5.20
N ARG A 118 -7.09 8.29 6.28
CA ARG A 118 -8.51 8.34 6.69
C ARG A 118 -8.99 9.75 7.05
N THR A 119 -8.11 10.65 7.48
CA THR A 119 -8.46 12.05 7.73
C THR A 119 -8.45 12.89 6.46
N LEU A 120 -7.58 12.56 5.50
CA LEU A 120 -7.46 13.25 4.22
C LEU A 120 -8.59 12.85 3.26
N LEU A 121 -8.89 11.55 3.16
CA LEU A 121 -9.95 10.98 2.34
C LEU A 121 -11.27 11.04 3.10
N ARG A 122 -12.08 12.06 2.81
CA ARG A 122 -13.38 12.22 3.45
C ARG A 122 -14.35 11.16 2.90
N PRO A 123 -15.29 10.64 3.73
CA PRO A 123 -16.37 9.82 3.23
C PRO A 123 -17.13 10.56 2.13
N VAL A 124 -17.38 9.88 1.00
CA VAL A 124 -18.12 10.45 -0.12
C VAL A 124 -19.59 10.61 0.30
N PRO A 125 -20.14 11.85 0.33
CA PRO A 125 -21.56 12.04 0.61
C PRO A 125 -22.40 11.42 -0.50
N HIS A 126 -23.57 10.85 -0.16
CA HIS A 126 -24.46 10.24 -1.15
C HIS A 126 -24.95 11.23 -2.23
N ARG A 127 -25.00 12.52 -1.89
CA ARG A 127 -25.34 13.61 -2.80
C ARG A 127 -24.38 14.77 -2.58
N VAL A 128 -23.84 15.30 -3.67
CA VAL A 128 -23.04 16.53 -3.70
C VAL A 128 -23.60 17.42 -4.80
N GLY A 129 -24.25 18.53 -4.42
CA GLY A 129 -24.96 19.38 -5.38
C GLY A 129 -26.01 18.59 -6.15
N ARG A 130 -25.89 18.57 -7.48
CA ARG A 130 -26.74 17.84 -8.44
C ARG A 130 -26.16 16.50 -8.88
N LEU A 131 -25.16 15.97 -8.17
CA LEU A 131 -24.64 14.62 -8.37
C LEU A 131 -25.04 13.70 -7.21
N LEU A 132 -25.46 12.49 -7.55
CA LEU A 132 -25.41 11.33 -6.66
C LEU A 132 -24.01 10.75 -6.73
N ALA A 133 -23.48 10.32 -5.58
CA ALA A 133 -22.13 9.78 -5.50
C ALA A 133 -22.05 8.58 -4.56
N ALA A 134 -21.13 7.67 -4.88
CA ALA A 134 -20.71 6.59 -4.01
C ALA A 134 -19.22 6.39 -4.20
N GLY A 135 -18.51 6.04 -3.13
CA GLY A 135 -17.08 5.76 -3.21
C GLY A 135 -16.66 4.64 -2.27
N LEU A 136 -15.55 4.01 -2.62
CA LEU A 136 -14.92 2.95 -1.84
C LEU A 136 -13.42 3.22 -1.81
N TYR A 137 -12.84 3.13 -0.62
CA TYR A 137 -11.40 3.06 -0.45
C TYR A 137 -11.05 1.79 0.33
N ARG A 138 -10.10 1.02 -0.21
CA ARG A 138 -9.56 -0.18 0.41
C ARG A 138 -8.05 -0.09 0.34
N SER A 139 -7.41 -0.13 1.49
CA SER A 139 -5.94 -0.19 1.51
C SER A 139 -5.44 -1.60 1.19
N GLY A 140 -4.30 -1.70 0.51
CA GLY A 140 -3.60 -2.95 0.21
C GLY A 140 -3.15 -3.72 1.46
N GLU A 141 -2.84 -5.01 1.30
CA GLU A 141 -2.56 -5.93 2.41
C GLU A 141 -1.26 -5.65 3.21
N VAL A 142 -1.08 -6.40 4.30
CA VAL A 142 0.00 -6.27 5.29
C VAL A 142 1.39 -6.43 4.65
N GLY A 143 2.25 -5.41 4.79
CA GLY A 143 3.61 -5.37 4.22
C GLY A 143 3.84 -4.23 3.22
N THR A 144 2.79 -3.71 2.59
CA THR A 144 2.87 -2.51 1.76
C THR A 144 2.88 -1.25 2.65
N MET A 145 3.72 -0.26 2.35
CA MET A 145 3.56 1.05 2.98
C MET A 145 2.26 1.68 2.46
N VAL A 146 1.63 2.53 3.27
CA VAL A 146 0.38 3.23 2.94
C VAL A 146 0.47 3.85 1.54
N GLY A 147 -0.57 3.63 0.73
CA GLY A 147 -0.57 3.97 -0.70
C GLY A 147 -0.86 5.44 -0.98
N GLY A 148 -0.77 5.77 -2.28
CA GLY A 148 -0.86 7.11 -2.85
C GLY A 148 -2.24 7.48 -3.40
N ASP A 149 -3.20 6.56 -3.34
CA ASP A 149 -4.55 6.75 -3.85
C ASP A 149 -5.27 7.94 -3.19
N LEU A 150 -5.86 8.80 -4.01
CA LEU A 150 -6.60 9.98 -3.57
C LEU A 150 -7.92 10.16 -4.32
N TYR A 151 -8.90 10.75 -3.65
CA TYR A 151 -10.09 11.29 -4.29
C TYR A 151 -10.75 12.39 -3.43
N ASP A 152 -11.50 13.29 -4.08
CA ASP A 152 -12.41 14.25 -3.42
C ASP A 152 -13.51 14.67 -4.40
N LEU A 153 -14.63 15.17 -3.88
CA LEU A 153 -15.80 15.60 -4.64
C LEU A 153 -16.43 16.82 -3.96
N ARG A 154 -16.62 17.91 -4.71
CA ARG A 154 -17.12 19.19 -4.18
C ARG A 154 -18.15 19.82 -5.10
N ALA A 155 -19.21 20.34 -4.50
CA ALA A 155 -20.10 21.29 -5.16
C ALA A 155 -19.47 22.69 -5.11
N THR A 156 -19.41 23.36 -6.25
CA THR A 156 -18.80 24.69 -6.40
C THR A 156 -19.72 25.61 -7.19
N PRO A 157 -19.51 26.94 -7.16
CA PRO A 157 -20.27 27.86 -8.00
C PRO A 157 -20.14 27.60 -9.52
N ALA A 158 -19.03 26.98 -9.96
CA ALA A 158 -18.78 26.66 -11.36
C ALA A 158 -19.34 25.29 -11.79
N GLY A 159 -19.86 24.49 -10.86
CA GLY A 159 -20.30 23.12 -11.09
C GLY A 159 -19.79 22.15 -10.02
N GLU A 160 -20.20 20.89 -10.08
CA GLU A 160 -19.67 19.85 -9.22
C GLU A 160 -18.35 19.32 -9.76
N ARG A 161 -17.27 19.38 -8.96
CA ARG A 161 -15.92 18.98 -9.36
C ARG A 161 -15.42 17.80 -8.54
N ALA A 162 -14.77 16.86 -9.20
CA ALA A 162 -14.16 15.70 -8.57
C ALA A 162 -12.70 15.53 -9.00
N ILE A 163 -11.94 14.83 -8.15
CA ILE A 163 -10.61 14.33 -8.45
C ILE A 163 -10.54 12.87 -8.02
N ILE A 164 -9.88 12.05 -8.82
CA ILE A 164 -9.31 10.76 -8.39
C ILE A 164 -7.86 10.72 -8.89
N GLY A 165 -6.99 10.01 -8.19
CA GLY A 165 -5.63 9.82 -8.66
C GLY A 165 -4.84 8.84 -7.81
N ASP A 166 -3.64 8.54 -8.28
CA ASP A 166 -2.62 7.79 -7.53
C ASP A 166 -1.29 8.54 -7.60
N VAL A 167 -0.67 8.69 -6.43
CA VAL A 167 0.66 9.29 -6.26
C VAL A 167 1.71 8.22 -6.47
N ARG A 168 2.61 8.45 -7.41
CA ARG A 168 3.79 7.62 -7.53
C ARG A 168 4.69 7.81 -6.31
N GLY A 169 4.74 6.80 -5.47
CA GLY A 169 5.53 6.79 -4.24
C GLY A 169 4.90 5.86 -3.22
N LYS A 170 5.59 5.61 -2.11
CA LYS A 170 5.03 4.78 -1.02
C LYS A 170 5.36 5.36 0.34
N GLY A 171 4.48 5.16 1.31
CA GLY A 171 4.71 5.55 2.69
C GLY A 171 4.47 7.03 2.95
N LEU A 172 5.16 7.60 3.94
CA LEU A 172 4.80 8.90 4.50
C LEU A 172 4.97 10.06 3.51
N GLN A 173 5.89 9.93 2.55
CA GLN A 173 6.07 10.93 1.50
C GLN A 173 4.89 10.97 0.54
N ALA A 174 4.37 9.82 0.10
CA ALA A 174 3.16 9.76 -0.71
C ALA A 174 1.96 10.39 0.02
N VAL A 175 1.80 10.12 1.32
CA VAL A 175 0.73 10.74 2.13
C VAL A 175 0.84 12.27 2.18
N ARG A 176 2.05 12.82 2.23
CA ARG A 176 2.26 14.28 2.18
C ARG A 176 1.81 14.84 0.83
N THR A 177 2.24 14.24 -0.27
CA THR A 177 1.86 14.65 -1.63
C THR A 177 0.35 14.55 -1.85
N VAL A 178 -0.30 13.49 -1.34
CA VAL A 178 -1.77 13.40 -1.34
C VAL A 178 -2.38 14.60 -0.60
N ALA A 179 -1.85 14.96 0.59
CA ALA A 179 -2.36 16.10 1.36
C ALA A 179 -2.19 17.42 0.59
N ASP A 180 -1.05 17.61 -0.07
CA ASP A 180 -0.73 18.80 -0.85
C ASP A 180 -1.60 18.93 -2.10
N ILE A 181 -1.80 17.85 -2.85
CA ILE A 181 -2.71 17.80 -4.01
C ILE A 181 -4.15 18.04 -3.60
N LEU A 182 -4.64 17.32 -2.58
CA LEU A 182 -6.01 17.51 -2.11
C LEU A 182 -6.22 18.92 -1.54
N GLY A 183 -5.22 19.46 -0.83
CA GLY A 183 -5.23 20.85 -0.36
C GLY A 183 -5.37 21.84 -1.52
N SER A 184 -4.52 21.70 -2.54
CA SER A 184 -4.54 22.55 -3.74
C SER A 184 -5.85 22.43 -4.52
N PHE A 185 -6.36 21.21 -4.72
CA PHE A 185 -7.66 20.98 -5.34
C PHE A 185 -8.76 21.69 -4.56
N ARG A 186 -8.85 21.48 -3.25
CA ARG A 186 -9.89 22.05 -2.38
C ARG A 186 -9.92 23.57 -2.38
N GLU A 187 -8.76 24.22 -2.53
CA GLU A 187 -8.66 25.66 -2.66
C GLU A 187 -9.06 26.11 -4.08
N ALA A 188 -8.42 25.53 -5.10
CA ALA A 188 -8.57 25.92 -6.49
C ALA A 188 -9.99 25.76 -7.03
N VAL A 189 -10.75 24.76 -6.54
CA VAL A 189 -12.12 24.51 -7.01
C VAL A 189 -13.12 25.58 -6.61
N HIS A 190 -12.84 26.37 -5.56
CA HIS A 190 -13.70 27.48 -5.13
C HIS A 190 -13.41 28.81 -5.85
N GLU A 191 -12.27 28.90 -6.53
CA GLU A 191 -11.93 30.08 -7.32
C GLU A 191 -12.67 30.07 -8.67
N PRO A 192 -13.05 31.24 -9.21
CA PRO A 192 -13.56 31.36 -10.56
C PRO A 192 -12.54 30.83 -11.59
N GLY A 193 -13.04 30.12 -12.61
CA GLY A 193 -12.23 29.57 -13.70
C GLY A 193 -12.75 28.23 -14.19
N GLU A 194 -12.30 27.81 -15.36
CA GLU A 194 -12.60 26.50 -15.94
C GLU A 194 -11.71 25.40 -15.35
N LEU A 195 -12.05 24.13 -15.61
CA LEU A 195 -11.30 22.98 -15.11
C LEU A 195 -9.78 23.01 -15.44
N PRO A 196 -9.32 23.47 -16.63
CA PRO A 196 -7.89 23.62 -16.90
C PRO A 196 -7.16 24.59 -15.96
N ALA A 197 -7.83 25.63 -15.49
CA ALA A 197 -7.24 26.58 -14.54
C ALA A 197 -7.02 25.93 -13.16
N VAL A 198 -7.90 25.00 -12.76
CA VAL A 198 -7.73 24.18 -11.55
C VAL A 198 -6.52 23.27 -11.71
N ALA A 199 -6.41 22.56 -12.83
CA ALA A 199 -5.27 21.70 -13.16
C ALA A 199 -3.94 22.47 -13.12
N ALA A 200 -3.88 23.64 -13.77
CA ALA A 200 -2.69 24.48 -13.79
C ALA A 200 -2.27 24.99 -12.40
N ARG A 201 -3.22 25.21 -11.47
CA ARG A 201 -2.90 25.56 -10.07
C ARG A 201 -2.27 24.39 -9.34
N MET A 202 -2.80 23.19 -9.52
CA MET A 202 -2.26 21.97 -8.94
C MET A 202 -0.86 21.67 -9.47
N GLU A 203 -0.64 21.82 -10.78
CA GLU A 203 0.67 21.68 -11.42
C GLU A 203 1.70 22.64 -10.82
N ARG A 204 1.34 23.92 -10.65
CA ARG A 204 2.20 24.90 -9.98
C ARG A 204 2.47 24.56 -8.51
N ARG A 205 1.54 23.91 -7.81
CA ARG A 205 1.79 23.44 -6.44
C ARG A 205 2.83 22.33 -6.43
N MET A 206 2.72 21.36 -7.35
CA MET A 206 3.68 20.26 -7.48
C MET A 206 5.07 20.76 -7.86
N ALA A 207 5.17 21.66 -8.83
CA ALA A 207 6.45 22.25 -9.21
C ALA A 207 7.17 22.92 -8.03
N ARG A 208 6.44 23.66 -7.18
CA ARG A 208 7.02 24.25 -5.96
C ARG A 208 7.46 23.22 -4.93
N GLU A 209 6.73 22.11 -4.80
CA GLU A 209 7.10 21.04 -3.87
C GLU A 209 8.37 20.32 -4.33
N ALA A 210 8.50 20.07 -5.63
CA ALA A 210 9.70 19.47 -6.23
C ALA A 210 10.96 20.35 -6.06
N GLU A 211 10.82 21.68 -6.04
CA GLU A 211 11.93 22.60 -5.74
C GLU A 211 12.38 22.53 -4.27
N GLU A 212 11.45 22.31 -3.33
CA GLU A 212 11.74 22.24 -1.90
C GLU A 212 12.33 20.89 -1.46
N LEU A 213 11.89 19.81 -2.10
CA LEU A 213 12.40 18.46 -1.89
C LEU A 213 12.76 17.84 -3.24
N PRO A 214 14.07 17.80 -3.59
CA PRO A 214 14.53 17.12 -4.79
C PRO A 214 14.27 15.61 -4.62
N ASP A 215 13.12 15.18 -5.07
CA ASP A 215 12.80 13.78 -5.32
C ASP A 215 12.42 13.66 -6.78
N ASP A 216 13.33 13.08 -7.56
CA ASP A 216 13.28 13.08 -9.03
C ASP A 216 12.13 12.22 -9.60
N GLU A 217 11.33 11.56 -8.75
CA GLU A 217 10.26 10.63 -9.17
C GLU A 217 8.85 10.94 -8.61
N LEU A 218 8.64 12.11 -7.99
CA LEU A 218 7.33 12.45 -7.42
C LEU A 218 6.36 13.00 -8.49
N PHE A 219 5.41 12.18 -8.93
CA PHE A 219 4.33 12.60 -9.82
C PHE A 219 3.00 11.96 -9.43
N VAL A 220 1.90 12.53 -9.91
CA VAL A 220 0.55 12.05 -9.59
C VAL A 220 -0.23 11.81 -10.87
N THR A 221 -0.67 10.57 -11.09
CA THR A 221 -1.68 10.31 -12.12
C THR A 221 -3.02 10.76 -11.58
N ALA A 222 -3.76 11.59 -12.30
CA ALA A 222 -5.05 12.07 -11.81
C ALA A 222 -6.06 12.30 -12.93
N ALA A 223 -7.34 12.04 -12.64
CA ALA A 223 -8.46 12.47 -13.46
C ALA A 223 -9.24 13.57 -12.71
N LEU A 224 -9.35 14.74 -13.35
CA LEU A 224 -10.17 15.84 -12.89
C LEU A 224 -11.48 15.84 -13.66
N ILE A 225 -12.58 16.00 -12.95
CA ILE A 225 -13.94 15.92 -13.48
C ILE A 225 -14.71 17.18 -13.08
N GLU A 226 -15.47 17.75 -14.00
CA GLU A 226 -16.45 18.81 -13.73
C GLU A 226 -17.78 18.45 -14.38
N TYR A 227 -18.84 18.42 -13.60
CA TYR A 227 -20.20 18.28 -14.09
C TYR A 227 -20.87 19.65 -14.20
N ASP A 228 -21.33 19.97 -15.41
CA ASP A 228 -22.17 21.13 -15.69
C ASP A 228 -23.62 20.66 -15.80
N ALA A 229 -24.38 20.86 -14.72
CA ALA A 229 -25.78 20.46 -14.67
C ALA A 229 -26.70 21.25 -15.60
N ALA A 230 -26.33 22.48 -15.98
CA ALA A 230 -27.13 23.29 -16.90
C ALA A 230 -26.98 22.77 -18.34
N ALA A 231 -25.77 22.38 -18.71
CA ALA A 231 -25.50 21.81 -20.02
C ALA A 231 -25.61 20.29 -20.12
N GLN A 232 -25.82 19.60 -19.00
CA GLN A 232 -25.86 18.14 -18.89
C GLN A 232 -24.66 17.45 -19.55
N ARG A 233 -23.47 17.94 -19.22
CA ARG A 233 -22.20 17.37 -19.71
C ARG A 233 -21.20 17.23 -18.58
N VAL A 234 -20.29 16.29 -18.76
CA VAL A 234 -19.09 16.15 -17.94
C VAL A 234 -17.88 16.60 -18.73
N THR A 235 -17.05 17.42 -18.12
CA THR A 235 -15.73 17.84 -18.61
C THR A 235 -14.67 17.06 -17.85
N ILE A 236 -13.66 16.56 -18.56
CA ILE A 236 -12.63 15.67 -18.01
C ILE A 236 -11.26 16.19 -18.45
N ILE A 237 -10.30 16.17 -17.53
CA ILE A 237 -8.87 16.29 -17.83
C ILE A 237 -8.19 15.07 -17.22
N ASN A 238 -7.55 14.25 -18.05
CA ASN A 238 -6.88 13.04 -17.62
C ASN A 238 -5.34 13.22 -17.68
N HIS A 239 -4.72 13.42 -16.52
CA HIS A 239 -3.27 13.52 -16.33
C HIS A 239 -2.63 12.12 -16.22
N GLY A 240 -2.68 11.35 -17.30
CA GLY A 240 -2.06 10.02 -17.38
C GLY A 240 -2.66 8.97 -16.43
N HIS A 241 -3.88 9.20 -15.95
CA HIS A 241 -4.64 8.26 -15.13
C HIS A 241 -5.47 7.30 -15.98
N ILE A 242 -6.09 6.32 -15.34
CA ILE A 242 -6.96 5.35 -15.99
C ILE A 242 -8.22 6.07 -16.51
N GLU A 243 -8.65 5.69 -17.71
CA GLU A 243 -9.79 6.32 -18.36
C GLU A 243 -11.09 6.10 -17.57
N PRO A 244 -11.88 7.16 -17.33
CA PRO A 244 -13.20 7.03 -16.72
C PRO A 244 -14.10 6.11 -17.53
N VAL A 245 -14.91 5.29 -16.86
CA VAL A 245 -15.84 4.35 -17.50
C VAL A 245 -17.26 4.89 -17.41
N LEU A 246 -17.88 5.14 -18.56
CA LEU A 246 -19.28 5.53 -18.66
C LEU A 246 -20.16 4.28 -18.79
N ILE A 247 -21.15 4.17 -17.92
CA ILE A 247 -22.25 3.20 -18.02
C ILE A 247 -23.51 3.99 -18.39
N SER A 248 -23.97 3.82 -19.63
CA SER A 248 -25.09 4.57 -20.18
C SER A 248 -25.92 3.70 -21.11
N ARG A 249 -27.24 3.65 -20.89
CA ARG A 249 -28.20 2.99 -21.79
C ARG A 249 -27.85 1.55 -22.18
N GLY A 250 -27.33 0.76 -21.24
CA GLY A 250 -26.93 -0.63 -21.46
C GLY A 250 -25.55 -0.79 -22.12
N GLU A 251 -24.82 0.30 -22.33
CA GLU A 251 -23.45 0.29 -22.84
C GLU A 251 -22.46 0.61 -21.73
N VAL A 252 -21.27 0.00 -21.80
CA VAL A 252 -20.13 0.28 -20.92
C VAL A 252 -18.92 0.63 -21.77
N THR A 253 -18.54 1.90 -21.72
CA THR A 253 -17.52 2.48 -22.60
C THR A 253 -16.51 3.29 -21.80
N PRO A 254 -15.19 3.08 -21.98
CA PRO A 254 -14.20 4.02 -21.48
C PRO A 254 -14.32 5.35 -22.24
N LEU A 255 -14.20 6.46 -21.52
CA LEU A 255 -14.13 7.80 -22.08
C LEU A 255 -12.66 8.14 -22.32
N ILE A 256 -12.21 8.00 -23.57
CA ILE A 256 -10.80 8.20 -23.93
C ILE A 256 -10.57 9.66 -24.29
N GLY A 257 -9.66 10.30 -23.57
CA GLY A 257 -9.26 11.68 -23.79
C GLY A 257 -8.01 11.84 -24.66
N PRO A 258 -7.64 13.09 -24.99
CA PRO A 258 -6.29 13.38 -25.44
C PRO A 258 -5.28 13.03 -24.34
N PRO A 259 -4.08 12.52 -24.69
CA PRO A 259 -3.07 12.18 -23.70
C PRO A 259 -2.53 13.43 -23.01
N ALA A 260 -2.29 13.35 -21.71
CA ALA A 260 -1.57 14.37 -20.96
C ALA A 260 -0.60 13.72 -19.97
N LEU A 261 0.46 14.44 -19.61
CA LEU A 261 1.40 13.97 -18.61
C LEU A 261 0.77 13.99 -17.19
N PRO A 262 1.24 13.10 -16.30
CA PRO A 262 0.92 13.17 -14.87
C PRO A 262 1.22 14.55 -14.28
N LEU A 263 0.48 14.90 -13.23
CA LEU A 263 0.71 16.12 -12.47
C LEU A 263 2.12 16.10 -11.87
N GLY A 264 2.83 17.22 -11.97
CA GLY A 264 4.23 17.38 -11.57
C GLY A 264 5.24 17.15 -12.70
N LEU A 265 4.80 16.61 -13.84
CA LEU A 265 5.64 16.40 -15.03
C LEU A 265 5.30 17.36 -16.18
N GLY A 266 4.43 18.34 -15.97
CA GLY A 266 3.97 19.27 -17.00
C GLY A 266 5.10 20.07 -17.64
N ALA A 267 6.21 20.32 -16.93
CA ALA A 267 7.39 20.99 -17.47
C ALA A 267 8.12 20.18 -18.58
N LEU A 268 7.81 18.90 -18.72
CA LEU A 268 8.35 18.01 -19.76
C LEU A 268 7.49 17.98 -21.02
N ALA A 269 6.30 18.58 -21.00
CA ALA A 269 5.42 18.67 -22.16
C ALA A 269 5.47 20.07 -22.78
N ASP A 270 5.45 20.11 -24.11
CA ASP A 270 5.33 21.35 -24.87
C ASP A 270 3.88 21.86 -24.96
N GLU A 271 2.91 21.00 -24.64
CA GLU A 271 1.47 21.27 -24.75
C GLU A 271 0.77 21.20 -23.39
N GLU A 272 -0.19 22.11 -23.18
CA GLU A 272 -1.04 22.09 -21.99
C GLU A 272 -2.08 20.95 -22.07
N PRO A 273 -2.47 20.36 -20.92
CA PRO A 273 -3.51 19.35 -20.85
C PRO A 273 -4.84 19.85 -21.44
N VAL A 274 -5.40 19.09 -22.38
CA VAL A 274 -6.64 19.45 -23.06
C VAL A 274 -7.83 18.80 -22.37
N ALA A 275 -8.80 19.62 -21.95
CA ALA A 275 -10.08 19.14 -21.44
C ALA A 275 -10.95 18.60 -22.58
N TYR A 276 -11.66 17.51 -22.32
CA TYR A 276 -12.63 16.93 -23.25
C TYR A 276 -13.99 16.76 -22.57
N THR A 277 -15.06 16.71 -23.35
CA THR A 277 -16.42 16.71 -22.82
C THR A 277 -17.26 15.57 -23.37
N HIS A 278 -18.16 15.04 -22.53
CA HIS A 278 -19.13 14.03 -22.92
C HIS A 278 -20.53 14.40 -22.39
N PRO A 279 -21.61 14.09 -23.12
CA PRO A 279 -22.96 14.15 -22.58
C PRO A 279 -23.06 13.31 -21.31
N PHE A 280 -23.67 13.86 -20.27
CA PHE A 280 -23.83 13.20 -18.99
C PHE A 280 -25.15 13.60 -18.36
N THR A 281 -26.12 12.70 -18.47
CA THR A 281 -27.54 12.94 -18.21
C THR A 281 -28.09 11.98 -17.16
N CYS A 282 -29.32 12.22 -16.70
CA CYS A 282 -29.96 11.34 -15.73
C CYS A 282 -30.08 9.92 -16.30
N GLY A 283 -29.64 8.93 -15.52
CA GLY A 283 -29.53 7.55 -15.99
C GLY A 283 -28.18 7.21 -16.61
N ASP A 284 -27.18 8.09 -16.48
CA ASP A 284 -25.78 7.78 -16.76
C ASP A 284 -25.00 7.63 -15.44
N VAL A 285 -24.03 6.72 -15.39
CA VAL A 285 -23.07 6.59 -14.29
C VAL A 285 -21.65 6.68 -14.82
N LEU A 286 -20.86 7.56 -14.23
CA LEU A 286 -19.43 7.68 -14.49
C LEU A 286 -18.66 7.02 -13.35
N LEU A 287 -17.90 5.96 -13.67
CA LEU A 287 -17.01 5.28 -12.75
C LEU A 287 -15.57 5.75 -12.95
N LEU A 288 -14.94 6.12 -11.85
CA LEU A 288 -13.54 6.49 -11.73
C LEU A 288 -12.86 5.48 -10.81
N CYS A 289 -11.67 5.04 -11.15
CA CYS A 289 -10.92 4.08 -10.35
C CYS A 289 -9.41 4.27 -10.46
N THR A 290 -8.69 3.87 -9.41
CA THR A 290 -7.21 3.75 -9.42
C THR A 290 -6.75 2.41 -9.95
N ASP A 291 -5.44 2.27 -10.14
CA ASP A 291 -4.82 1.12 -10.79
C ASP A 291 -4.91 -0.17 -10.00
N GLY A 292 -4.99 -0.12 -8.66
CA GLY A 292 -5.20 -1.30 -7.84
C GLY A 292 -6.45 -2.10 -8.18
N VAL A 293 -7.42 -1.52 -8.91
CA VAL A 293 -8.57 -2.23 -9.48
C VAL A 293 -8.15 -3.07 -10.68
N ILE A 294 -7.55 -2.45 -11.70
CA ILE A 294 -7.20 -3.13 -12.96
C ILE A 294 -5.94 -4.00 -12.81
N GLU A 295 -5.07 -3.66 -11.86
CA GLU A 295 -3.88 -4.42 -11.53
C GLU A 295 -4.13 -5.56 -10.54
N ALA A 296 -5.36 -5.68 -10.00
CA ALA A 296 -5.73 -6.80 -9.15
C ALA A 296 -5.58 -8.14 -9.90
N ARG A 297 -4.86 -9.10 -9.30
CA ARG A 297 -4.51 -10.37 -9.95
C ARG A 297 -5.25 -11.55 -9.34
N ASP A 298 -5.69 -12.47 -10.19
CA ASP A 298 -6.13 -13.78 -9.73
C ASP A 298 -4.94 -14.69 -9.36
N HIS A 299 -5.24 -15.93 -8.97
CA HIS A 299 -4.24 -16.95 -8.64
C HIS A 299 -3.31 -17.34 -9.79
N ASN A 300 -3.69 -17.06 -11.04
CA ASN A 300 -2.89 -17.29 -12.24
C ASN A 300 -2.11 -16.04 -12.66
N GLY A 301 -2.24 -14.93 -11.92
CA GLY A 301 -1.60 -13.66 -12.22
C GLY A 301 -2.34 -12.79 -13.23
N ALA A 302 -3.55 -13.19 -13.65
CA ALA A 302 -4.35 -12.46 -14.63
C ALA A 302 -5.02 -11.24 -14.00
N PHE A 303 -4.89 -10.10 -14.68
CA PHE A 303 -5.49 -8.83 -14.30
C PHE A 303 -7.02 -8.89 -14.25
N TYR A 304 -7.63 -8.03 -13.44
CA TYR A 304 -9.07 -7.95 -13.31
C TYR A 304 -9.69 -7.33 -14.57
N PRO A 305 -10.57 -8.05 -15.29
CA PRO A 305 -11.13 -7.56 -16.55
C PRO A 305 -12.31 -6.60 -16.27
N LEU A 306 -12.00 -5.39 -15.78
CA LEU A 306 -12.98 -4.41 -15.27
C LEU A 306 -14.12 -4.16 -16.27
N LEU A 307 -13.80 -3.85 -17.53
CA LEU A 307 -14.82 -3.53 -18.54
C LEU A 307 -15.73 -4.73 -18.81
N ASP A 308 -15.19 -5.94 -18.89
CA ASP A 308 -15.97 -7.13 -19.18
C ASP A 308 -16.89 -7.48 -18.00
N ARG A 309 -16.40 -7.36 -16.75
CA ARG A 309 -17.20 -7.53 -15.53
C ARG A 309 -18.36 -6.55 -15.45
N LEU A 310 -18.11 -5.28 -15.80
CA LEU A 310 -19.14 -4.25 -15.84
C LEU A 310 -20.15 -4.50 -16.96
N ARG A 311 -19.71 -4.92 -18.16
CA ARG A 311 -20.58 -5.29 -19.28
C ARG A 311 -21.47 -6.48 -18.93
N ASP A 312 -20.91 -7.53 -18.36
CA ASP A 312 -21.68 -8.71 -17.93
C ASP A 312 -22.76 -8.35 -16.90
N ARG A 313 -22.47 -7.37 -16.02
CA ARG A 313 -23.37 -6.98 -14.95
C ARG A 313 -24.43 -5.95 -15.37
N PHE A 314 -24.03 -4.93 -16.12
CA PHE A 314 -24.84 -3.73 -16.41
C PHE A 314 -25.12 -3.53 -17.91
N GLY A 315 -24.51 -4.31 -18.78
CA GLY A 315 -24.79 -4.32 -20.22
C GLY A 315 -26.23 -4.72 -20.52
N ASP A 316 -26.80 -4.15 -21.58
CA ASP A 316 -28.18 -4.36 -22.05
C ASP A 316 -29.28 -4.14 -20.99
N ARG A 317 -28.95 -3.39 -19.93
CA ARG A 317 -29.84 -3.07 -18.80
C ARG A 317 -29.91 -1.55 -18.59
N PRO A 318 -30.97 -1.06 -17.92
CA PRO A 318 -30.97 0.31 -17.43
C PRO A 318 -29.73 0.57 -16.57
N ALA A 319 -29.14 1.76 -16.70
CA ALA A 319 -27.95 2.07 -15.93
C ALA A 319 -28.23 1.98 -14.43
N PRO A 320 -27.27 1.45 -13.65
CA PRO A 320 -27.38 1.35 -12.21
C PRO A 320 -27.39 2.72 -11.51
N GLY A 321 -27.63 2.75 -10.20
CA GLY A 321 -27.19 3.87 -9.37
C GLY A 321 -25.68 3.79 -9.08
N PRO A 322 -25.04 4.90 -8.66
CA PRO A 322 -23.61 4.88 -8.34
C PRO A 322 -23.28 3.90 -7.20
N ALA A 323 -24.17 3.76 -6.21
CA ALA A 323 -24.00 2.80 -5.11
C ALA A 323 -24.01 1.34 -5.60
N ASP A 324 -24.87 0.99 -6.57
CA ASP A 324 -24.93 -0.37 -7.09
C ASP A 324 -23.65 -0.78 -7.82
N VAL A 325 -22.99 0.17 -8.51
CA VAL A 325 -21.69 -0.06 -9.16
C VAL A 325 -20.60 -0.32 -8.12
N ILE A 326 -20.55 0.52 -7.07
CA ILE A 326 -19.58 0.36 -5.99
C ILE A 326 -19.81 -0.94 -5.22
N ASP A 327 -21.06 -1.30 -4.90
CA ASP A 327 -21.40 -2.53 -4.19
C ASP A 327 -21.06 -3.78 -4.99
N PHE A 328 -21.29 -3.74 -6.31
CA PHE A 328 -20.87 -4.80 -7.21
C PHE A 328 -19.35 -4.99 -7.16
N LEU A 329 -18.56 -3.92 -7.35
CA LEU A 329 -17.10 -4.01 -7.37
C LEU A 329 -16.51 -4.39 -5.99
N ASN A 330 -17.10 -3.89 -4.90
CA ASN A 330 -16.71 -4.26 -3.54
C ASN A 330 -16.92 -5.77 -3.26
N THR A 331 -17.84 -6.40 -3.99
CA THR A 331 -18.13 -7.83 -3.87
C THR A 331 -17.34 -8.67 -4.88
N ASP A 332 -17.16 -8.19 -6.11
CA ASP A 332 -16.53 -8.95 -7.19
C ASP A 332 -14.99 -8.93 -7.10
N LEU A 333 -14.38 -7.79 -6.76
CA LEU A 333 -12.92 -7.67 -6.64
C LEU A 333 -12.32 -8.68 -5.64
N PRO A 334 -12.84 -8.82 -4.40
CA PRO A 334 -12.32 -9.81 -3.45
C PRO A 334 -12.57 -11.28 -3.85
N ARG A 335 -13.46 -11.53 -4.83
CA ARG A 335 -13.63 -12.88 -5.40
C ARG A 335 -12.57 -13.18 -6.46
N HIS A 336 -12.12 -12.17 -7.18
CA HIS A 336 -11.05 -12.28 -8.18
C HIS A 336 -9.67 -12.35 -7.54
N THR A 337 -9.35 -11.40 -6.66
CA THR A 337 -8.08 -11.37 -5.92
C THR A 337 -8.27 -11.64 -4.43
N ARG A 338 -7.40 -12.48 -3.86
CA ARG A 338 -7.33 -12.69 -2.40
C ARG A 338 -6.37 -11.72 -1.70
N VAL A 339 -5.44 -11.12 -2.45
CA VAL A 339 -4.38 -10.26 -1.92
C VAL A 339 -4.33 -8.99 -2.76
N PHE A 340 -4.54 -7.84 -2.12
CA PHE A 340 -4.41 -6.54 -2.77
C PHE A 340 -2.97 -6.06 -2.61
N HIS A 341 -2.26 -5.95 -3.74
CA HIS A 341 -0.87 -5.49 -3.78
C HIS A 341 -0.75 -3.96 -3.76
N ASP A 342 -1.82 -3.26 -4.12
CA ASP A 342 -1.93 -1.81 -4.04
C ASP A 342 -3.24 -1.39 -3.37
N ASP A 343 -3.34 -0.09 -3.08
CA ASP A 343 -4.58 0.52 -2.64
C ASP A 343 -5.62 0.52 -3.78
N VAL A 344 -6.89 0.57 -3.40
CA VAL A 344 -8.03 0.60 -4.33
C VAL A 344 -8.93 1.75 -3.95
N ALA A 345 -9.05 2.73 -4.84
CA ALA A 345 -10.03 3.80 -4.77
C ALA A 345 -11.01 3.69 -5.95
N LEU A 346 -12.30 3.83 -5.62
CA LEU A 346 -13.40 3.87 -6.57
C LEU A 346 -14.27 5.09 -6.26
N LEU A 347 -14.70 5.80 -7.29
CA LEU A 347 -15.67 6.89 -7.20
C LEU A 347 -16.67 6.77 -8.34
N ALA A 348 -17.95 6.56 -8.02
CA ALA A 348 -19.04 6.52 -8.97
C ALA A 348 -19.91 7.76 -8.83
N LEU A 349 -20.20 8.43 -9.94
CA LEU A 349 -20.98 9.67 -10.01
C LEU A 349 -22.17 9.46 -10.95
N ALA A 350 -23.31 10.08 -10.64
CA ALA A 350 -24.48 10.08 -11.52
C ALA A 350 -25.26 11.40 -11.38
N PRO A 351 -25.81 11.97 -12.47
CA PRO A 351 -26.67 13.15 -12.37
C PRO A 351 -27.93 12.83 -11.57
N ASP A 352 -28.25 13.68 -10.61
CA ASP A 352 -29.49 13.57 -9.85
C ASP A 352 -30.67 14.06 -10.68
N GLY A 353 -31.61 13.16 -10.98
CA GLY A 353 -32.84 13.50 -11.71
C GLY A 353 -33.89 14.24 -10.87
N GLY A 354 -33.67 14.39 -9.56
CA GLY A 354 -34.59 15.07 -8.66
C GLY A 354 -34.34 16.58 -8.57
N GLY A 355 -34.89 17.39 -9.48
CA GLY A 355 -34.93 18.85 -9.24
C GLY A 355 -35.18 19.79 -10.42
N GLY A 356 -36.19 19.53 -11.25
CA GLY A 356 -36.75 20.51 -12.19
C GLY A 356 -38.01 21.23 -11.68
N GLY A 357 -38.32 21.15 -10.38
CA GLY A 357 -39.54 21.73 -9.81
C GLY A 357 -39.28 22.43 -8.48
N GLY A 358 -39.15 23.76 -8.52
CA GLY A 358 -38.99 24.56 -7.31
C GLY A 358 -38.66 26.02 -7.59
N ALA A 359 -39.65 26.73 -8.15
CA ALA A 359 -39.89 28.18 -8.19
C ALA A 359 -38.78 29.10 -8.76
#